data_AF-A0A0Q8SNI5-F1
#
_entry.id   AF-A0A0Q8SNI5-F1
#
_cell.length_a   1.000
_cell.length_b   1.000
_cell.length_c   1.000
_cell.angle_alpha   90.00
_cell.angle_beta   90.00
_cell.angle_gamma   90.00
#
_symmetry.space_group_name_H-M   'P 1'
#
loop_
_entity.id
_entity.type
_entity.pdbx_description
1 polymer ?
#
loop_
_entity_poly.entity_id
_entity_poly.type
_entity_poly.pdbx_seq_one_letter_code
_entity_poly.pdbx_strand_id
1 'polypeptide(L)'
;MLMTDHTNNHYRTVEEAYTRAGTSSSNLKVDPDRRGDADVLIAAGWSPGMLGGALMRLRGEWDSVAAPRFTQDSTAHQRRSHPEADAVQLLSRLRSLAQVLEAVERWAAAKGLADARTLARTSVCYWLDPTCRACMGRGSALVPGTPMLGRVCKACGGSRKAREPMGQNGRRMLNMLDDCVSRRNQSMKKRLHISMHRG
;
A
#
# COMPACT_ATOMS: atom_id res chain seq x y z
N MET A 1 32.62 9.60 -30.31
CA MET A 1 31.84 8.43 -29.90
C MET A 1 31.21 8.77 -28.54
N LEU A 2 29.99 9.29 -28.56
CA LEU A 2 29.25 9.72 -27.36
C LEU A 2 28.38 8.55 -26.90
N MET A 3 28.66 8.00 -25.71
CA MET A 3 27.70 7.20 -24.95
C MET A 3 27.41 7.95 -23.66
N THR A 4 26.36 8.78 -23.69
CA THR A 4 25.74 9.32 -22.50
C THR A 4 24.90 8.22 -21.86
N ASP A 5 25.44 7.61 -20.82
CA ASP A 5 24.72 6.68 -19.95
C ASP A 5 23.73 7.48 -19.09
N HIS A 6 22.53 7.69 -19.62
CA HIS A 6 21.40 8.27 -18.89
C HIS A 6 20.86 7.24 -17.90
N THR A 7 21.58 7.06 -16.79
CA THR A 7 21.01 6.42 -15.59
C THR A 7 19.97 7.36 -15.00
N ASN A 8 18.73 7.22 -15.46
CA ASN A 8 17.56 7.86 -14.89
C ASN A 8 17.41 7.35 -13.44
N ASN A 9 18.11 8.00 -12.51
CA ASN A 9 18.15 7.66 -11.09
C ASN A 9 16.82 8.05 -10.44
N HIS A 10 15.80 7.21 -10.64
CA HIS A 10 14.61 7.22 -9.80
C HIS A 10 15.05 6.83 -8.39
N TYR A 11 15.28 7.83 -7.54
CA TYR A 11 15.52 7.63 -6.13
C TYR A 11 14.36 6.84 -5.54
N ARG A 12 14.61 5.56 -5.21
CA ARG A 12 13.61 4.71 -4.56
C ARG A 12 13.16 5.37 -3.27
N THR A 13 11.85 5.37 -3.03
CA THR A 13 11.33 5.76 -1.73
C THR A 13 11.79 4.78 -0.64
N VAL A 14 11.70 5.19 0.64
CA VAL A 14 12.04 4.29 1.77
C VAL A 14 11.17 3.02 1.75
N GLU A 15 9.90 3.15 1.38
CA GLU A 15 8.95 2.05 1.28
C GLU A 15 9.28 1.10 0.13
N GLU A 16 9.63 1.63 -1.04
CA GLU A 16 10.09 0.83 -2.18
C GLU A 16 11.42 0.11 -1.87
N ALA A 17 12.37 0.81 -1.23
CA ALA A 17 13.63 0.22 -0.81
C ALA A 17 13.42 -0.89 0.22
N TYR A 18 12.54 -0.68 1.20
CA TYR A 18 12.20 -1.67 2.22
C TYR A 18 11.52 -2.91 1.63
N THR A 19 10.53 -2.70 0.76
CA THR A 19 9.82 -3.79 0.08
C THR A 19 10.79 -4.61 -0.75
N ARG A 20 11.60 -3.96 -1.61
CA ARG A 20 12.59 -4.64 -2.44
C ARG A 20 13.61 -5.42 -1.62
N ALA A 21 14.12 -4.83 -0.54
CA ALA A 21 15.07 -5.50 0.35
C ALA A 21 14.48 -6.78 0.98
N GLY A 22 13.19 -6.78 1.32
CA GLY A 22 12.51 -7.93 1.92
C GLY A 22 12.06 -9.01 0.92
N THR A 23 11.81 -8.66 -0.34
CA THR A 23 11.21 -9.60 -1.32
C THR A 23 12.15 -10.07 -2.42
N SER A 24 13.15 -9.27 -2.77
CA SER A 24 13.92 -9.45 -4.02
C SER A 24 15.42 -9.23 -3.84
N SER A 25 15.90 -9.10 -2.61
CA SER A 25 17.33 -8.97 -2.34
C SER A 25 18.04 -10.29 -2.62
N SER A 26 19.11 -10.24 -3.42
CA SER A 26 20.01 -11.36 -3.67
C SER A 26 21.32 -11.27 -2.89
N ASN A 27 21.54 -10.17 -2.16
CA ASN A 27 22.77 -9.93 -1.41
C ASN A 27 22.50 -9.12 -0.14
N LEU A 28 22.77 -9.74 1.01
CA LEU A 28 22.61 -9.16 2.35
C LEU A 28 23.95 -8.87 3.04
N LYS A 29 25.05 -8.80 2.29
CA LYS A 29 26.33 -8.34 2.84
C LYS A 29 26.23 -6.86 3.24
N VAL A 30 26.76 -6.55 4.41
CA VAL A 30 26.96 -5.17 4.86
C VAL A 30 28.31 -4.72 4.31
N ASP A 31 28.32 -3.58 3.64
CA ASP A 31 29.51 -2.94 3.08
C ASP A 31 29.66 -1.57 3.77
N PRO A 32 30.79 -1.29 4.43
CA PRO A 32 31.00 -0.01 5.12
C PRO A 32 31.02 1.18 4.17
N ASP A 33 31.40 0.97 2.90
CA ASP A 33 31.58 2.03 1.91
C ASP A 33 30.33 2.23 1.04
N ARG A 34 29.38 1.28 1.08
CA ARG A 34 28.20 1.28 0.21
C ARG A 34 26.94 0.83 0.93
N ARG A 35 25.91 1.66 0.84
CA ARG A 35 24.58 1.31 1.34
C ARG A 35 23.90 0.26 0.45
N GLY A 36 23.46 -0.84 1.05
CA GLY A 36 22.76 -1.95 0.42
C GLY A 36 21.39 -2.27 1.04
N ASP A 37 20.78 -3.36 0.58
CA ASP A 37 19.49 -3.85 1.08
C ASP A 37 19.59 -4.27 2.57
N ALA A 38 20.76 -4.75 3.01
CA ALA A 38 21.04 -5.08 4.41
C ALA A 38 20.85 -3.86 5.35
N ASP A 39 21.36 -2.68 4.97
CA ASP A 39 21.21 -1.45 5.76
C ASP A 39 19.75 -1.01 5.88
N VAL A 40 18.95 -1.24 4.82
CA VAL A 40 17.52 -0.96 4.82
C VAL A 40 16.78 -1.86 5.82
N LEU A 41 17.12 -3.15 5.86
CA LEU A 41 16.55 -4.09 6.82
C LEU A 41 17.01 -3.81 8.25
N ILE A 42 18.27 -3.43 8.46
CA ILE A 42 18.79 -3.00 9.77
C ILE A 42 18.06 -1.75 10.26
N ALA A 43 17.93 -0.72 9.41
CA ALA A 43 17.20 0.50 9.74
C ALA A 43 15.71 0.23 10.04
N ALA A 44 15.11 -0.73 9.34
CA ALA A 44 13.77 -1.21 9.65
C ALA A 44 13.74 -1.89 11.02
N GLY A 45 14.63 -2.84 11.31
CA GLY A 45 14.71 -3.52 12.61
C GLY A 45 14.87 -2.56 13.79
N TRP A 46 15.61 -1.47 13.59
CA TRP A 46 15.87 -0.45 14.61
C TRP A 46 14.77 0.61 14.74
N SER A 47 13.78 0.61 13.84
CA SER A 47 12.68 1.57 13.90
C SER A 47 11.60 1.09 14.89
N PRO A 48 11.01 1.98 15.70
CA PRO A 48 9.91 1.62 16.58
C PRO A 48 8.61 1.41 15.79
N GLY A 49 7.59 0.85 16.45
CA GLY A 49 6.24 0.68 15.90
C GLY A 49 6.11 -0.53 14.97
N MET A 50 5.78 -1.69 15.56
CA MET A 50 5.58 -2.96 14.84
C MET A 50 4.47 -2.87 13.79
N LEU A 51 3.39 -2.14 14.08
CA LEU A 51 2.25 -1.99 13.17
C LEU A 51 2.64 -1.25 11.88
N GLY A 52 3.44 -0.19 11.97
CA GLY A 52 3.88 0.56 10.78
C GLY A 52 4.71 -0.29 9.81
N GLY A 53 5.61 -1.13 10.34
CA GLY A 53 6.37 -2.08 9.51
C GLY A 53 5.52 -3.19 8.91
N ALA A 54 4.52 -3.70 9.65
CA ALA A 54 3.57 -4.67 9.11
C ALA A 54 2.68 -4.07 8.01
N LEU A 55 2.24 -2.82 8.16
CA LEU A 55 1.45 -2.09 7.16
C LEU A 55 2.23 -1.85 5.86
N MET A 56 3.51 -1.48 5.95
CA MET A 56 4.37 -1.34 4.75
C MET A 56 4.54 -2.67 4.01
N ARG A 57 4.77 -3.77 4.73
CA ARG A 57 4.84 -5.11 4.11
C ARG A 57 3.51 -5.49 3.46
N LEU A 58 2.39 -5.24 4.16
CA LEU A 58 1.07 -5.51 3.62
C LEU A 58 0.78 -4.72 2.35
N ARG A 59 1.21 -3.46 2.28
CA ARG A 59 1.13 -2.63 1.06
C ARG A 59 1.91 -3.27 -0.09
N GLY A 60 3.18 -3.61 0.13
CA GLY A 60 4.01 -4.25 -0.90
C GLY A 60 3.46 -5.59 -1.39
N GLU A 61 2.92 -6.40 -0.48
CA GLU A 61 2.21 -7.66 -0.81
C GLU A 61 0.97 -7.39 -1.67
N TRP A 62 0.17 -6.38 -1.31
CA TRP A 62 -1.00 -5.98 -2.08
C TRP A 62 -0.64 -5.51 -3.48
N ASP A 63 0.33 -4.61 -3.61
CA ASP A 63 0.72 -4.05 -4.90
C ASP A 63 1.30 -5.12 -5.83
N SER A 64 2.07 -6.07 -5.30
CA SER A 64 2.60 -7.22 -6.05
C SER A 64 1.49 -8.12 -6.63
N VAL A 65 0.38 -8.24 -5.92
CA VAL A 65 -0.76 -9.07 -6.32
C VAL A 65 -1.79 -8.26 -7.15
N ALA A 66 -1.86 -6.94 -6.96
CA ALA A 66 -2.77 -6.04 -7.65
C ALA A 66 -2.23 -5.50 -8.99
N ALA A 67 -0.91 -5.41 -9.18
CA ALA A 67 -0.27 -4.96 -10.41
C ALA A 67 -0.78 -5.65 -11.70
N PRO A 68 -1.08 -6.97 -11.73
CA PRO A 68 -1.65 -7.64 -12.90
C PRO A 68 -3.04 -7.12 -13.31
N ARG A 69 -3.76 -6.38 -12.44
CA ARG A 69 -5.12 -5.90 -12.71
C ARG A 69 -5.17 -4.61 -13.53
N PHE A 70 -4.04 -3.90 -13.62
CA PHE A 70 -3.94 -2.58 -14.26
C PHE A 70 -3.24 -2.59 -15.63
N THR A 71 -2.49 -3.64 -15.97
CA THR A 71 -1.64 -3.69 -17.18
C THR A 71 -2.27 -4.32 -18.42
N GLN A 72 -3.56 -4.65 -18.42
CA GLN A 72 -4.18 -5.32 -19.57
C GLN A 72 -5.25 -4.48 -20.27
N ASP A 73 -4.87 -4.04 -21.48
CA ASP A 73 -5.68 -3.69 -22.65
C ASP A 73 -6.67 -4.80 -23.04
N SER A 74 -7.57 -5.15 -22.13
CA SER A 74 -8.59 -6.16 -22.39
C SER A 74 -9.96 -5.52 -22.27
N THR A 75 -10.53 -5.28 -23.45
CA THR A 75 -11.95 -5.14 -23.80
C THR A 75 -12.93 -5.13 -22.62
N ALA A 76 -13.69 -4.04 -22.53
CA ALA A 76 -14.61 -3.66 -21.45
C ALA A 76 -15.75 -4.65 -21.11
N HIS A 77 -15.76 -5.87 -21.65
CA HIS A 77 -16.87 -6.81 -21.54
C HIS A 77 -16.62 -7.99 -20.57
N GLN A 78 -15.37 -8.31 -20.23
CA GLN A 78 -15.03 -9.47 -19.38
C GLN A 78 -14.61 -9.07 -17.95
N ARG A 79 -15.36 -8.18 -17.27
CA ARG A 79 -15.12 -7.82 -15.85
C ARG A 79 -16.36 -8.00 -14.98
N ARG A 80 -17.17 -9.00 -15.29
CA ARG A 80 -18.22 -9.50 -14.40
C ARG A 80 -17.96 -10.99 -14.20
N SER A 81 -18.19 -11.48 -12.99
CA SER A 81 -17.97 -12.87 -12.53
C SER A 81 -16.49 -13.12 -12.16
N HIS A 82 -16.00 -13.15 -10.93
CA HIS A 82 -16.60 -13.40 -9.61
C HIS A 82 -15.85 -12.60 -8.53
N PRO A 83 -16.44 -11.56 -7.91
CA PRO A 83 -15.68 -10.65 -7.05
C PRO A 83 -15.26 -11.28 -5.70
N GLU A 84 -16.01 -12.24 -5.17
CA GLU A 84 -15.77 -12.76 -3.81
C GLU A 84 -14.76 -13.91 -3.75
N ALA A 85 -14.85 -14.90 -4.63
CA ALA A 85 -13.91 -16.03 -4.67
C ALA A 85 -12.48 -15.56 -5.00
N ASP A 86 -12.35 -14.66 -5.97
CA ASP A 86 -11.07 -14.03 -6.31
C ASP A 86 -10.54 -13.18 -5.15
N ALA A 87 -11.42 -12.47 -4.43
CA ALA A 87 -11.00 -11.66 -3.28
C ALA A 87 -10.48 -12.53 -2.13
N VAL A 88 -11.10 -13.67 -1.84
CA VAL A 88 -10.62 -14.60 -0.81
C VAL A 88 -9.24 -15.16 -1.17
N GLN A 89 -9.03 -15.55 -2.44
CA GLN A 89 -7.73 -16.06 -2.91
C GLN A 89 -6.65 -14.96 -2.99
N LEU A 90 -7.03 -13.71 -3.26
CA LEU A 90 -6.11 -12.57 -3.18
C LEU A 90 -5.68 -12.31 -1.74
N LEU A 91 -6.65 -12.26 -0.82
CA LEU A 91 -6.41 -11.96 0.58
C LEU A 91 -5.60 -13.05 1.28
N SER A 92 -5.74 -14.32 0.87
CA SER A 92 -4.94 -15.43 1.40
C SER A 92 -3.45 -15.35 1.02
N ARG A 93 -3.09 -14.58 -0.01
CA ARG A 93 -1.69 -14.35 -0.42
C ARG A 93 -1.00 -13.23 0.38
N LEU A 94 -1.76 -12.47 1.16
CA LEU A 94 -1.25 -11.38 1.98
C LEU A 94 -0.77 -11.92 3.34
N ARG A 95 0.48 -12.35 3.40
CA ARG A 95 1.11 -12.94 4.60
C ARG A 95 0.98 -12.05 5.83
N SER A 96 1.04 -10.73 5.65
CA SER A 96 0.98 -9.76 6.74
C SER A 96 -0.45 -9.40 7.16
N LEU A 97 -1.49 -9.85 6.44
CA LEU A 97 -2.87 -9.40 6.63
C LEU A 97 -3.44 -9.79 7.99
N ALA A 98 -3.30 -11.05 8.41
CA ALA A 98 -3.85 -11.52 9.68
C ALA A 98 -3.27 -10.74 10.87
N GLN A 99 -1.94 -10.57 10.88
CA GLN A 99 -1.23 -9.80 11.91
C GLN A 99 -1.70 -8.33 11.95
N VAL A 100 -1.89 -7.71 10.79
CA VAL A 100 -2.38 -6.31 10.71
C VAL A 100 -3.81 -6.20 11.21
N LEU A 101 -4.72 -7.08 10.76
CA LEU A 101 -6.11 -7.07 11.19
C LEU A 101 -6.23 -7.23 12.71
N GLU A 102 -5.48 -8.15 13.30
CA GLU A 102 -5.50 -8.39 14.75
C GLU A 102 -4.99 -7.17 15.53
N ALA A 103 -3.88 -6.55 15.09
CA ALA A 103 -3.33 -5.37 15.75
C ALA A 103 -4.27 -4.15 15.66
N VAL A 104 -4.92 -3.97 14.51
CA VAL A 104 -5.88 -2.87 14.27
C VAL A 104 -7.18 -3.10 15.04
N GLU A 105 -7.68 -4.34 15.11
CA GLU A 105 -8.84 -4.72 15.94
C GLU A 105 -8.53 -4.48 17.42
N ARG A 106 -7.36 -4.89 17.91
CA ARG A 106 -6.93 -4.63 19.30
C ARG A 106 -6.85 -3.13 19.60
N TRP A 107 -6.33 -2.33 18.68
CA TRP A 107 -6.31 -0.87 18.82
C TRP A 107 -7.73 -0.29 18.90
N ALA A 108 -8.65 -0.74 18.04
CA ALA A 108 -10.03 -0.27 18.01
C ALA A 108 -10.78 -0.63 19.29
N ALA A 109 -10.63 -1.87 19.76
CA ALA A 109 -11.19 -2.34 21.02
C ALA A 109 -10.66 -1.54 22.22
N ALA A 110 -9.35 -1.27 22.27
CA ALA A 110 -8.74 -0.45 23.32
C ALA A 110 -9.21 1.02 23.31
N LYS A 111 -9.77 1.50 22.20
CA LYS A 111 -10.37 2.84 22.08
C LYS A 111 -11.89 2.86 22.30
N GLY A 112 -12.49 1.72 22.66
CA GLY A 112 -13.94 1.60 22.88
C GLY A 112 -14.75 1.81 21.61
N LEU A 113 -14.18 1.54 20.43
CA LEU A 113 -14.90 1.68 19.16
C LEU A 113 -15.82 0.46 18.96
N ALA A 114 -17.10 0.73 18.69
CA ALA A 114 -18.08 -0.31 18.36
C ALA A 114 -17.68 -1.08 17.10
N ASP A 115 -18.05 -2.36 17.05
CA ASP A 115 -17.78 -3.27 15.94
C ASP A 115 -16.31 -3.30 15.51
N ALA A 116 -15.37 -3.29 16.48
CA ALA A 116 -13.92 -3.21 16.27
C ALA A 116 -13.38 -4.12 15.16
N ARG A 117 -13.89 -5.37 15.08
CA ARG A 117 -13.55 -6.34 14.03
C ARG A 117 -13.96 -5.89 12.64
N THR A 118 -15.22 -5.49 12.49
CA THR A 118 -15.77 -5.03 11.20
C THR A 118 -15.10 -3.73 10.79
N LEU A 119 -14.85 -2.84 11.75
CA LEU A 119 -14.11 -1.61 11.55
C LEU A 119 -12.70 -1.87 11.05
N ALA A 120 -11.93 -2.74 11.72
CA ALA A 120 -10.59 -3.11 11.30
C ALA A 120 -10.58 -3.68 9.88
N ARG A 121 -11.45 -4.64 9.58
CA ARG A 121 -11.52 -5.28 8.25
C ARG A 121 -11.86 -4.28 7.15
N THR A 122 -12.91 -3.49 7.34
CA THR A 122 -13.37 -2.55 6.31
C THR A 122 -12.38 -1.40 6.10
N SER A 123 -11.78 -0.87 7.18
CA SER A 123 -10.76 0.17 7.09
C SER A 123 -9.46 -0.33 6.46
N VAL A 124 -8.97 -1.53 6.80
CA VAL A 124 -7.76 -2.09 6.18
C VAL A 124 -7.99 -2.37 4.69
N CYS A 125 -9.13 -2.95 4.31
CA CYS A 125 -9.45 -3.16 2.89
C CYS A 125 -9.54 -1.83 2.11
N TYR A 126 -10.19 -0.82 2.67
CA TYR A 126 -10.24 0.51 2.06
C TYR A 126 -8.86 1.17 1.98
N TRP A 127 -8.03 1.03 3.03
CA TRP A 127 -6.67 1.56 3.05
C TRP A 127 -5.82 0.91 1.95
N LEU A 128 -5.97 -0.40 1.72
CA LEU A 128 -5.29 -1.12 0.64
C LEU A 128 -5.76 -0.71 -0.75
N ASP A 129 -7.07 -0.59 -0.96
CA ASP A 129 -7.65 -0.20 -2.24
C ASP A 129 -8.84 0.73 -2.04
N PRO A 130 -8.60 2.06 -2.01
CA PRO A 130 -9.67 3.03 -1.88
C PRO A 130 -10.39 3.24 -3.22
N THR A 131 -10.12 2.48 -4.29
CA THR A 131 -10.64 2.75 -5.63
C THR A 131 -12.16 2.73 -5.69
N CYS A 132 -12.76 3.76 -6.28
CA CYS A 132 -14.19 3.77 -6.57
C CYS A 132 -14.54 2.67 -7.57
N ARG A 133 -15.34 1.68 -7.15
CA ARG A 133 -15.77 0.56 -7.99
C ARG A 133 -16.69 0.97 -9.15
N ALA A 134 -17.43 2.08 -9.02
CA ALA A 134 -18.33 2.55 -10.08
C ALA A 134 -17.58 3.10 -11.30
N CYS A 135 -16.48 3.82 -11.09
CA CYS A 135 -15.63 4.33 -12.17
C CYS A 135 -14.30 3.59 -12.31
N MET A 136 -14.05 2.57 -11.50
CA MET A 136 -12.78 1.84 -11.42
C MET A 136 -11.58 2.79 -11.31
N GLY A 137 -11.72 3.87 -10.55
CA GLY A 137 -10.66 4.87 -10.36
C GLY A 137 -10.51 5.91 -11.49
N ARG A 138 -11.34 5.87 -12.54
CA ARG A 138 -11.29 6.85 -13.65
C ARG A 138 -11.78 8.25 -13.27
N GLY A 139 -12.67 8.35 -12.28
CA GLY A 139 -13.27 9.62 -11.87
C GLY A 139 -14.43 10.09 -12.74
N SER A 140 -14.58 9.53 -13.95
CA SER A 140 -15.70 9.76 -14.86
C SER A 140 -16.40 8.45 -15.23
N ALA A 141 -17.67 8.52 -15.62
CA ALA A 141 -18.41 7.39 -16.17
C ALA A 141 -17.87 7.04 -17.57
N LEU A 142 -17.85 5.76 -17.94
CA LEU A 142 -17.58 5.37 -19.33
C LEU A 142 -18.85 5.62 -20.15
N VAL A 143 -18.72 6.23 -21.32
CA VAL A 143 -19.86 6.31 -22.25
C VAL A 143 -20.11 4.90 -22.79
N PRO A 144 -21.35 4.37 -22.73
CA PRO A 144 -21.65 3.03 -23.22
C PRO A 144 -21.22 2.85 -24.68
N GLY A 145 -20.47 1.78 -24.96
CA GLY A 145 -20.04 1.44 -26.32
C GLY A 145 -18.87 2.25 -26.88
N THR A 146 -18.29 3.19 -26.13
CA THR A 146 -17.13 3.96 -26.60
C THR A 146 -15.99 3.94 -25.57
N PRO A 147 -14.73 4.14 -26.01
CA PRO A 147 -13.60 4.30 -25.09
C PRO A 147 -13.57 5.68 -24.42
N MET A 148 -14.56 6.55 -24.66
CA MET A 148 -14.56 7.92 -24.16
C MET A 148 -15.08 8.03 -22.74
N LEU A 149 -14.48 8.94 -21.98
CA LEU A 149 -14.95 9.34 -20.66
C LEU A 149 -16.12 10.33 -20.79
N GLY A 150 -17.20 10.05 -20.08
CA GLY A 150 -18.37 10.89 -20.00
C GLY A 150 -18.32 11.81 -18.78
N ARG A 151 -19.50 12.02 -18.19
CA ARG A 151 -19.67 12.92 -17.02
C ARG A 151 -18.91 12.41 -15.80
N VAL A 152 -18.64 13.35 -14.88
CA VAL A 152 -18.08 13.06 -13.56
C VAL A 152 -18.84 11.92 -12.88
N CYS A 153 -18.10 10.99 -12.29
CA CYS A 153 -18.67 9.83 -11.62
C CYS A 153 -19.54 10.29 -10.44
N LYS A 154 -20.84 10.00 -10.51
CA LYS A 154 -21.81 10.35 -9.46
C LYS A 154 -21.51 9.67 -8.12
N ALA A 155 -20.92 8.48 -8.13
CA ALA A 155 -20.64 7.73 -6.91
C ALA A 155 -19.48 8.31 -6.07
N CYS A 156 -18.44 8.83 -6.73
CA CYS A 156 -17.27 9.40 -6.03
C CYS A 156 -17.11 10.92 -6.20
N GLY A 157 -17.99 11.57 -6.97
CA GLY A 157 -17.89 13.00 -7.29
C GLY A 157 -16.60 13.37 -8.02
N GLY A 158 -15.97 12.43 -8.73
CA GLY A 158 -14.68 12.64 -9.39
C GLY A 158 -13.45 12.40 -8.50
N SER A 159 -13.61 12.13 -7.20
CA SER A 159 -12.48 11.88 -6.29
C SER A 159 -11.67 10.61 -6.62
N ARG A 160 -12.23 9.72 -7.44
CA ARG A 160 -11.70 8.38 -7.80
C ARG A 160 -11.66 7.40 -6.62
N LYS A 161 -12.01 7.84 -5.42
CA LYS A 161 -12.03 7.02 -4.21
C LYS A 161 -13.45 6.58 -3.85
N ALA A 162 -13.60 5.41 -3.26
CA ALA A 162 -14.83 4.96 -2.63
C ALA A 162 -15.15 5.86 -1.43
N ARG A 163 -16.39 5.78 -0.94
CA ARG A 163 -16.74 6.42 0.33
C ARG A 163 -16.02 5.69 1.45
N GLU A 164 -15.52 6.46 2.41
CA GLU A 164 -14.87 5.87 3.57
C GLU A 164 -15.80 4.98 4.38
N PRO A 165 -15.28 3.86 4.89
CA PRO A 165 -16.08 2.93 5.67
C PRO A 165 -16.46 3.58 7.01
N MET A 166 -17.64 3.21 7.54
CA MET A 166 -18.00 3.38 8.94
C MET A 166 -17.85 4.81 9.53
N GLY A 167 -18.03 5.83 8.69
CA GLY A 167 -18.12 7.23 9.10
C GLY A 167 -16.87 7.73 9.86
N GLN A 168 -17.08 8.45 10.96
CA GLN A 168 -16.00 9.07 11.73
C GLN A 168 -15.04 8.06 12.36
N ASN A 169 -15.56 6.90 12.79
CA ASN A 169 -14.73 5.83 13.35
C ASN A 169 -13.77 5.26 12.30
N GLY A 170 -14.27 5.03 11.07
CA GLY A 170 -13.42 4.58 9.97
C GLY A 170 -12.39 5.62 9.57
N ARG A 171 -12.76 6.90 9.48
CA ARG A 171 -11.81 8.01 9.27
C ARG A 171 -10.70 8.02 10.33
N ARG A 172 -11.06 7.91 11.61
CA ARG A 172 -10.10 7.89 12.72
C ARG A 172 -9.13 6.71 12.59
N MET A 173 -9.62 5.55 12.16
CA MET A 173 -8.80 4.38 11.92
C MET A 173 -7.85 4.58 10.73
N LEU A 174 -8.34 5.10 9.61
CA LEU A 174 -7.50 5.39 8.44
C LEU A 174 -6.36 6.35 8.79
N ASN A 175 -6.67 7.42 9.54
CA ASN A 175 -5.65 8.36 10.03
C ASN A 175 -4.61 7.68 10.93
N MET A 176 -5.02 6.71 11.76
CA MET A 176 -4.09 5.93 12.60
C MET A 176 -3.18 5.03 11.75
N LEU A 177 -3.72 4.39 10.71
CA LEU A 177 -2.92 3.56 9.79
C LEU A 177 -1.86 4.41 9.08
N ASP A 178 -2.26 5.58 8.57
CA ASP A 178 -1.36 6.52 7.90
C ASP A 178 -0.30 7.09 8.85
N ASP A 179 -0.66 7.43 10.09
CA ASP A 179 0.28 7.89 11.12
C ASP A 179 1.31 6.79 11.46
N CYS A 180 0.88 5.54 11.59
CA CYS A 180 1.78 4.41 11.83
C CYS A 180 2.82 4.24 10.72
N VAL A 181 2.39 4.32 9.45
CA VAL A 181 3.29 4.23 8.29
C VAL A 181 4.20 5.46 8.20
N SER A 182 3.66 6.66 8.42
CA SER A 182 4.42 7.91 8.36
C SER A 182 5.54 7.95 9.41
N ARG A 183 5.24 7.63 10.68
CA ARG A 183 6.25 7.57 11.75
C ARG A 183 7.34 6.57 11.45
N ARG A 184 6.96 5.41 10.93
CA ARG A 184 7.90 4.36 10.51
C ARG A 184 8.81 4.84 9.39
N ASN A 185 8.25 5.44 8.35
CA ASN A 185 8.99 6.00 7.22
C ASN A 185 9.99 7.08 7.68
N GLN A 186 9.55 8.00 8.53
CA GLN A 186 10.42 9.05 9.08
C GLN A 186 11.55 8.45 9.94
N SER A 187 11.25 7.46 10.77
CA SER A 187 12.22 6.76 11.60
C SER A 187 13.31 6.06 10.76
N MET A 188 12.91 5.37 9.70
CA MET A 188 13.82 4.72 8.76
C MET A 188 14.64 5.76 7.99
N LYS A 189 14.01 6.80 7.45
CA LYS A 189 14.69 7.88 6.73
C LYS A 189 15.80 8.52 7.56
N LYS A 190 15.52 8.82 8.84
CA LYS A 190 16.53 9.39 9.76
C LYS A 190 17.73 8.45 9.94
N ARG A 191 17.50 7.16 10.15
CA ARG A 191 18.58 6.17 10.35
C ARG A 191 19.44 5.97 9.11
N LEU A 192 18.78 5.89 7.96
CA LEU A 192 19.42 5.76 6.65
C LEU A 192 20.20 7.01 6.23
N HIS A 193 19.87 8.18 6.80
CA HIS A 193 20.62 9.42 6.63
C HIS A 193 21.78 9.53 7.64
N ILE A 194 21.59 9.07 8.88
CA ILE A 194 22.64 9.06 9.91
C ILE A 194 23.79 8.13 9.49
N SER A 195 23.50 7.00 8.84
CA SER A 195 24.55 6.11 8.32
C SER A 195 25.42 6.75 7.24
N MET A 196 24.99 7.84 6.59
CA MET A 196 25.79 8.56 5.58
C MET A 196 26.83 9.52 6.16
N HIS A 197 26.70 9.93 7.43
CA HIS A 197 27.59 10.91 8.07
C HIS A 197 28.62 10.29 9.03
N ARG A 198 28.78 8.96 9.00
CA ARG A 198 29.75 8.22 9.82
C ARG A 198 30.92 7.63 9.03
N GLY A 199 31.13 8.08 7.79
CA GLY A 199 32.31 7.78 6.98
C GLY A 199 33.27 8.97 6.95
#